data_AF-A0A453GWT5-F1
#
_entry.id   AF-A0A453GWT5-F1
#
_cell.length_a   1.000
_cell.length_b   1.000
_cell.length_c   1.000
_cell.angle_alpha   90.00
_cell.angle_beta   90.00
_cell.angle_gamma   90.00
#
_symmetry.space_group_name_H-M   'P 1'
#
loop_
_entity.id
_entity.type
_entity.pdbx_description
1 polymer ?
#
loop_
_entity_poly.entity_id
_entity_poly.type
_entity_poly.pdbx_seq_one_letter_code
_entity_poly.pdbx_strand_id
1 'polypeptide(L)'
;MPTNPYVYGDDLVDVLKKKHAAGTYKSLVFYLEACEAGSVFEGLLPNDIGVYATTASNAEESSWGTYCPGEYPSPPSEYDTCLGDLYSISWMEDSDVHNLRTESLKQQYDLVKKRTAAQDSYSYGSHVMQYGSLDLNDQHLFLYIGSNPANDNTTFVEDNSLPSFSRAVNQRDADLVYFWRKYQKLAESSTEKNDARKQLLEMMGHRSHIDNSVELIGNLLFGFADGPMVLKTVRPAGEPLADDWSCLKSMVRAFESQCGSLAQYGMKHMRSFANICNAGILPEAMVKMAAQACTSIPTNPWSATHNGFSA
;
A
#
# COMPACT_ATOMS: atom_id res chain seq x y z
N MET A 1 5.97 4.59 -5.91
CA MET A 1 7.31 4.88 -6.47
C MET A 1 7.79 6.21 -5.92
N PRO A 2 9.11 6.46 -5.80
CA PRO A 2 9.63 7.76 -5.39
C PRO A 2 9.48 8.85 -6.45
N THR A 3 9.27 8.45 -7.72
CA THR A 3 9.02 9.34 -8.85
C THR A 3 7.79 8.88 -9.62
N ASN A 4 7.21 9.80 -10.39
CA ASN A 4 6.11 9.51 -11.30
C ASN A 4 6.58 8.88 -12.62
N PRO A 5 5.73 8.10 -13.32
CA PRO A 5 4.41 7.64 -12.88
C PRO A 5 4.51 6.50 -11.83
N TYR A 6 3.39 6.22 -11.15
CA TYR A 6 3.30 5.08 -10.24
C TYR A 6 3.03 3.77 -10.97
N VAL A 7 3.18 2.65 -10.24
CA VAL A 7 2.91 1.30 -10.75
C VAL A 7 1.42 1.00 -10.61
N TYR A 8 0.79 0.58 -11.71
CA TYR A 8 -0.59 0.09 -11.73
C TYR A 8 -0.59 -1.44 -11.83
N GLY A 9 -1.63 -2.07 -11.25
CA GLY A 9 -1.75 -3.53 -11.16
C GLY A 9 -1.73 -4.21 -12.53
N ASP A 10 -2.45 -3.66 -13.52
CA ASP A 10 -2.47 -4.19 -14.89
C ASP A 10 -1.07 -4.22 -15.51
N ASP A 11 -0.32 -3.12 -15.44
CA ASP A 11 1.01 -3.03 -16.03
C ASP A 11 1.98 -4.03 -15.39
N LEU A 12 1.96 -4.15 -14.06
CA LEU A 12 2.82 -5.08 -13.33
C LEU A 12 2.51 -6.54 -13.71
N VAL A 13 1.23 -6.91 -13.68
CA VAL A 13 0.81 -8.27 -14.00
C VAL A 13 1.07 -8.61 -15.47
N ASP A 14 0.90 -7.66 -16.38
CA ASP A 14 1.24 -7.85 -17.80
C ASP A 14 2.73 -8.08 -18.01
N VAL A 15 3.60 -7.41 -17.24
CA VAL A 15 5.04 -7.69 -17.25
C VAL A 15 5.34 -9.10 -16.74
N LEU A 16 4.66 -9.58 -15.69
CA LEU A 16 4.80 -10.95 -15.20
C LEU A 16 4.37 -11.98 -16.25
N LYS A 17 3.25 -11.76 -16.94
CA LYS A 17 2.78 -12.60 -18.05
C LYS A 17 3.80 -12.62 -19.21
N LYS A 18 4.35 -11.47 -19.58
CA LYS A 18 5.41 -11.37 -20.61
C LYS A 18 6.68 -12.13 -20.18
N LYS A 19 7.06 -12.03 -18.91
CA LYS A 19 8.22 -12.73 -18.35
C LYS A 19 8.02 -14.24 -18.36
N HIS A 20 6.80 -14.72 -18.08
CA HIS A 20 6.42 -16.12 -18.20
C HIS A 20 6.50 -16.61 -19.64
N ALA A 21 5.90 -15.87 -20.58
CA ALA A 21 5.93 -16.21 -22.01
C ALA A 21 7.35 -16.31 -22.58
N ALA A 22 8.30 -15.56 -22.01
CA ALA A 22 9.72 -15.67 -22.37
C ALA A 22 10.39 -16.97 -21.86
N GLY A 23 9.78 -17.73 -20.95
CA GLY A 23 10.32 -19.00 -20.43
C GLY A 23 11.63 -18.85 -19.65
N THR A 24 11.85 -17.68 -19.03
CA THR A 24 13.14 -17.31 -18.43
C THR A 24 13.18 -17.41 -16.89
N TYR A 25 12.22 -18.12 -16.29
CA TYR A 25 12.27 -18.55 -14.90
C TYR A 25 11.50 -19.88 -14.75
N LYS A 26 11.80 -20.64 -13.69
CA LYS A 26 11.06 -21.86 -13.35
C LYS A 26 9.87 -21.56 -12.43
N SER A 27 10.14 -20.85 -11.34
CA SER A 27 9.15 -20.37 -10.37
C SER A 27 9.59 -19.00 -9.86
N LEU A 28 8.65 -18.12 -9.53
CA LEU A 28 8.89 -16.77 -9.04
C LEU A 28 8.03 -16.51 -7.81
N VAL A 29 8.62 -15.91 -6.78
CA VAL A 29 7.94 -15.52 -5.55
C VAL A 29 7.93 -14.00 -5.45
N PHE A 30 6.76 -13.42 -5.13
CA PHE A 30 6.56 -11.97 -5.02
C PHE A 30 5.99 -11.60 -3.64
N TYR A 31 6.74 -10.86 -2.84
CA TYR A 31 6.29 -10.36 -1.54
C TYR A 31 5.99 -8.87 -1.68
N LEU A 32 4.76 -8.45 -1.38
CA LEU A 32 4.30 -7.07 -1.58
C LEU A 32 3.85 -6.43 -0.26
N GLU A 33 4.69 -5.54 0.25
CA GLU A 33 4.34 -4.60 1.33
C GLU A 33 3.74 -3.33 0.75
N ALA A 34 2.43 -3.16 0.92
CA ALA A 34 1.71 -1.94 0.58
C ALA A 34 0.32 -1.92 1.24
N CYS A 35 -0.28 -0.73 1.28
CA CYS A 35 -1.71 -0.59 1.53
C CYS A 35 -2.51 -1.18 0.37
N GLU A 36 -3.63 -1.84 0.68
CA GLU A 36 -4.51 -2.51 -0.28
C GLU A 36 -3.75 -3.39 -1.28
N ALA A 37 -2.66 -4.02 -0.83
CA ALA A 37 -1.71 -4.72 -1.69
C ALA A 37 -2.36 -5.86 -2.48
N GLY A 38 -3.41 -6.47 -1.94
CA GLY A 38 -4.21 -7.47 -2.65
C GLY A 38 -4.77 -6.97 -3.99
N SER A 39 -5.12 -5.69 -4.09
CA SER A 39 -5.71 -5.09 -5.30
C SER A 39 -4.79 -5.08 -6.52
N VAL A 40 -3.49 -5.31 -6.32
CA VAL A 40 -2.49 -5.42 -7.40
C VAL A 40 -2.61 -6.76 -8.13
N PHE A 41 -3.07 -7.82 -7.47
CA PHE A 41 -3.10 -9.18 -8.02
C PHE A 41 -4.51 -9.75 -8.15
N GLU A 42 -5.45 -9.33 -7.30
CA GLU A 42 -6.83 -9.81 -7.29
C GLU A 42 -7.52 -9.58 -8.65
N GLY A 43 -8.09 -10.64 -9.22
CA GLY A 43 -8.69 -10.63 -10.55
C GLY A 43 -7.73 -10.43 -11.74
N LEU A 44 -6.41 -10.32 -11.50
CA LEU A 44 -5.41 -10.03 -12.53
C LEU A 44 -4.36 -11.13 -12.70
N LEU A 45 -3.76 -11.60 -11.59
CA LEU A 45 -2.64 -12.53 -11.61
C LEU A 45 -3.13 -13.96 -11.88
N PRO A 46 -2.76 -14.58 -13.02
CA PRO A 46 -3.16 -15.94 -13.31
C PRO A 46 -2.41 -16.94 -12.42
N ASN A 47 -3.01 -18.11 -12.21
CA ASN A 47 -2.48 -19.14 -11.32
C ASN A 47 -1.60 -20.19 -12.01
N ASP A 48 -1.42 -20.11 -13.33
CA ASP A 48 -0.72 -21.09 -14.16
C ASP A 48 0.60 -20.58 -14.74
N ILE A 49 1.09 -19.41 -14.28
CA ILE A 49 2.33 -18.81 -14.77
C ILE A 49 3.54 -19.09 -13.86
N GLY A 50 3.41 -19.91 -12.82
CA GLY A 50 4.51 -20.21 -11.89
C GLY A 50 4.95 -19.00 -11.06
N VAL A 51 4.04 -18.06 -10.81
CA VAL A 51 4.26 -16.90 -9.92
C VAL A 51 3.39 -17.09 -8.69
N TYR A 52 4.01 -17.13 -7.51
CA TYR A 52 3.31 -17.09 -6.23
C TYR A 52 3.51 -15.72 -5.60
N ALA A 53 2.43 -15.05 -5.23
CA ALA A 53 2.48 -13.74 -4.59
C ALA A 53 1.85 -13.78 -3.20
N THR A 54 2.44 -13.07 -2.24
CA THR A 54 1.87 -12.79 -0.92
C THR A 54 1.87 -11.30 -0.66
N THR A 55 0.81 -10.81 -0.02
CA THR A 55 0.58 -9.37 0.18
C THR A 55 0.37 -9.05 1.65
N ALA A 56 0.86 -7.90 2.09
CA ALA A 56 0.71 -7.43 3.48
C ALA A 56 -0.75 -7.25 3.92
N SER A 57 -1.64 -6.97 2.97
CA SER A 57 -3.04 -6.65 3.19
C SER A 57 -3.91 -7.23 2.07
N ASN A 58 -5.21 -7.35 2.32
CA ASN A 58 -6.21 -7.61 1.28
C ASN A 58 -6.38 -6.39 0.35
N ALA A 59 -7.37 -6.40 -0.54
CA ALA A 59 -7.59 -5.31 -1.49
C ALA A 59 -8.27 -4.06 -0.90
N GLU A 60 -8.57 -4.04 0.41
CA GLU A 60 -9.46 -3.06 1.04
C GLU A 60 -8.91 -2.37 2.30
N GLU A 61 -7.87 -2.91 2.89
CA GLU A 61 -7.31 -2.43 4.14
C GLU A 61 -5.89 -1.89 3.97
N SER A 62 -5.43 -1.14 4.98
CA SER A 62 -4.06 -0.64 5.02
C SER A 62 -3.07 -1.76 5.37
N SER A 63 -1.80 -1.55 5.05
CA SER A 63 -0.72 -2.20 5.80
C SER A 63 -0.26 -1.30 6.96
N TRP A 64 0.71 -1.78 7.73
CA TRP A 64 1.04 -1.22 9.03
C TRP A 64 2.55 -1.08 9.23
N GLY A 65 3.00 0.10 9.65
CA GLY A 65 4.35 0.34 10.14
C GLY A 65 4.51 -0.14 11.58
N THR A 66 5.70 -0.61 11.93
CA THR A 66 6.06 -1.01 13.30
C THR A 66 7.44 -0.48 13.66
N TYR A 67 7.90 -0.76 14.87
CA TYR A 67 9.09 -0.13 15.45
C TYR A 67 8.99 1.41 15.37
N CYS A 68 7.82 1.95 15.69
CA CYS A 68 7.52 3.37 15.60
C CYS A 68 7.73 4.10 16.94
N PRO A 69 8.08 5.40 16.93
CA PRO A 69 8.29 6.17 18.15
C PRO A 69 7.04 6.21 19.04
N GLY A 70 7.15 5.72 20.28
CA GLY A 70 6.05 5.67 21.25
C GLY A 70 5.19 4.41 21.19
N GLU A 71 5.60 3.41 20.41
CA GLU A 71 5.02 2.08 20.41
C GLU A 71 5.90 1.08 21.16
N TYR A 72 5.46 -0.17 21.30
CA TYR A 72 6.31 -1.24 21.82
C TYR A 72 6.33 -2.45 20.88
N PRO A 73 7.53 -2.91 20.50
CA PRO A 73 8.86 -2.30 20.73
C PRO A 73 9.06 -0.93 20.06
N SER A 74 9.63 0.03 20.81
CA SER A 74 9.96 1.39 20.32
C SER A 74 11.38 1.38 19.71
N PRO A 75 11.64 2.22 18.69
CA PRO A 75 13.00 2.48 18.25
C PRO A 75 13.76 3.31 19.28
N PRO A 76 15.10 3.40 19.17
CA PRO A 76 15.92 4.34 19.94
C PRO A 76 15.44 5.79 19.78
N SER A 77 15.66 6.63 20.79
CA SER A 77 15.03 7.96 20.90
C SER A 77 15.51 8.98 19.86
N GLU A 78 16.63 8.71 19.20
CA GLU A 78 17.17 9.48 18.09
C GLU A 78 16.37 9.29 16.79
N TYR A 79 15.56 8.23 16.66
CA TYR A 79 14.71 8.00 15.50
C TYR A 79 13.34 8.65 15.66
N ASP A 80 12.94 9.40 14.63
CA ASP A 80 11.64 10.10 14.52
C ASP A 80 10.66 9.39 13.58
N THR A 81 10.97 8.17 13.15
CA THR A 81 10.22 7.40 12.15
C THR A 81 10.10 5.94 12.58
N CYS A 82 9.15 5.22 11.98
CA CYS A 82 9.09 3.77 12.03
C CYS A 82 10.32 3.15 11.37
N LEU A 83 10.83 2.03 11.91
CA LEU A 83 12.01 1.33 11.36
C LEU A 83 11.66 0.17 10.44
N GLY A 84 10.42 -0.28 10.42
CA GLY A 84 9.99 -1.35 9.52
C GLY A 84 8.48 -1.44 9.43
N ASP A 85 8.02 -2.40 8.64
CA ASP A 85 6.61 -2.62 8.36
C ASP A 85 6.20 -4.01 8.84
N LEU A 86 5.04 -4.13 9.46
CA LEU A 86 4.59 -5.30 10.20
C LEU A 86 4.66 -6.57 9.36
N TYR A 87 4.21 -6.56 8.11
CA TYR A 87 4.31 -7.72 7.23
C TYR A 87 5.77 -7.98 6.84
N SER A 88 6.50 -6.94 6.42
CA SER A 88 7.88 -7.05 5.98
C SER A 88 8.81 -7.64 7.05
N ILE A 89 8.79 -7.07 8.25
CA ILE A 89 9.60 -7.57 9.36
C ILE A 89 9.14 -8.96 9.81
N SER A 90 7.86 -9.31 9.63
CA SER A 90 7.36 -10.62 10.01
C SER A 90 8.05 -11.73 9.22
N TRP A 91 8.17 -11.60 7.90
CA TRP A 91 8.80 -12.64 7.08
C TRP A 91 10.33 -12.57 7.12
N MET A 92 10.91 -11.37 7.27
CA MET A 92 12.37 -11.23 7.37
C MET A 92 12.92 -11.80 8.67
N GLU A 93 12.31 -11.46 9.82
CA GLU A 93 12.78 -11.97 11.12
C GLU A 93 12.54 -13.47 11.27
N ASP A 94 11.48 -14.00 10.66
CA ASP A 94 11.27 -15.44 10.51
C ASP A 94 12.42 -16.10 9.74
N SER A 95 12.73 -15.55 8.55
CA SER A 95 13.75 -16.10 7.67
C SER A 95 15.16 -16.02 8.26
N ASP A 96 15.41 -15.04 9.13
CA ASP A 96 16.70 -14.81 9.78
C ASP A 96 17.03 -15.84 10.87
N VAL A 97 16.03 -16.50 11.46
CA VAL A 97 16.23 -17.39 12.63
C VAL A 97 16.05 -18.87 12.30
N HIS A 98 15.35 -19.21 11.21
CA HIS A 98 15.06 -20.59 10.85
C HIS A 98 16.01 -21.17 9.79
N ASN A 99 16.09 -22.51 9.75
CA ASN A 99 16.67 -23.26 8.65
C ASN A 99 15.70 -23.29 7.46
N LEU A 100 15.97 -22.48 6.45
CA LEU A 100 15.10 -22.28 5.29
C LEU A 100 15.07 -23.47 4.32
N ARG A 101 15.88 -24.51 4.57
CA ARG A 101 15.77 -25.81 3.90
C ARG A 101 14.65 -26.67 4.48
N THR A 102 14.19 -26.37 5.69
CA THR A 102 13.14 -27.11 6.40
C THR A 102 11.79 -26.40 6.36
N GLU A 103 11.80 -25.09 6.17
CA GLU A 103 10.60 -24.26 6.11
C GLU A 103 10.09 -24.09 4.67
N SER A 104 8.78 -24.27 4.48
CA SER A 104 8.10 -24.04 3.20
C SER A 104 7.53 -22.63 3.09
N LEU A 105 7.23 -22.20 1.86
CA LEU A 105 6.50 -20.94 1.60
C LEU A 105 5.15 -20.91 2.34
N LYS A 106 4.47 -22.06 2.47
CA LYS A 106 3.21 -22.17 3.21
C LYS A 106 3.38 -21.89 4.70
N GLN A 107 4.39 -22.49 5.32
CA GLN A 107 4.66 -22.36 6.74
C GLN A 107 4.97 -20.92 7.11
N GLN A 108 5.86 -20.27 6.36
CA GLN A 108 6.14 -18.85 6.53
C GLN A 108 4.89 -17.99 6.29
N TYR A 109 4.09 -18.28 5.25
CA TYR A 109 2.84 -17.54 5.03
C TYR A 109 1.91 -17.60 6.24
N ASP A 110 1.68 -18.78 6.81
CA ASP A 110 0.78 -18.95 7.95
C ASP A 110 1.32 -18.24 9.20
N LEU A 111 2.63 -18.29 9.41
CA LEU A 111 3.30 -17.59 10.50
C LEU A 111 3.18 -16.07 10.35
N VAL A 112 3.51 -15.55 9.17
CA VAL A 112 3.43 -14.12 8.84
C VAL A 112 1.99 -13.63 8.95
N LYS A 113 1.03 -14.37 8.40
CA LYS A 113 -0.40 -14.07 8.52
C LYS A 113 -0.83 -13.93 9.98
N LYS A 114 -0.45 -14.90 10.83
CA LYS A 114 -0.78 -14.87 12.26
C LYS A 114 -0.17 -13.67 12.97
N ARG A 115 1.09 -13.33 12.67
CA ARG A 115 1.78 -12.18 13.28
C ARG A 115 1.18 -10.84 12.83
N THR A 116 0.86 -10.72 11.54
CA THR A 116 0.27 -9.51 10.95
C THR A 116 -1.21 -9.31 11.32
N ALA A 117 -1.94 -10.37 11.70
CA ALA A 117 -3.34 -10.27 12.12
C ALA A 117 -3.57 -9.59 13.49
N ALA A 118 -2.51 -9.18 14.20
CA ALA A 118 -2.60 -8.53 15.51
C ALA A 118 -3.49 -9.31 16.50
N GLN A 119 -3.17 -10.59 16.71
CA GLN A 119 -3.95 -11.53 17.55
C GLN A 119 -5.41 -11.69 17.06
N ASP A 120 -5.59 -11.79 15.74
CA ASP A 120 -6.88 -11.88 15.06
C ASP A 120 -7.85 -10.71 15.31
N SER A 121 -7.37 -9.63 15.93
CA SER A 121 -8.18 -8.43 16.18
C SER A 121 -8.25 -7.51 14.97
N TYR A 122 -7.22 -7.54 14.10
CA TYR A 122 -7.03 -6.63 12.97
C TYR A 122 -7.11 -5.13 13.34
N SER A 123 -6.98 -4.80 14.63
CA SER A 123 -7.11 -3.43 15.13
C SER A 123 -5.90 -2.55 14.80
N TYR A 124 -4.74 -3.17 14.63
CA TYR A 124 -3.47 -2.59 14.18
C TYR A 124 -2.71 -3.61 13.31
N GLY A 125 -3.46 -4.31 12.46
CA GLY A 125 -2.98 -5.42 11.64
C GLY A 125 -3.83 -5.61 10.38
N SER A 126 -3.46 -6.59 9.57
CA SER A 126 -4.06 -6.82 8.25
C SER A 126 -4.08 -8.30 7.89
N HIS A 127 -4.93 -8.64 6.93
CA HIS A 127 -5.06 -9.96 6.34
C HIS A 127 -3.98 -10.16 5.28
N VAL A 128 -3.01 -11.01 5.58
CA VAL A 128 -2.00 -11.44 4.61
C VAL A 128 -2.67 -12.40 3.61
N MET A 129 -2.57 -12.08 2.32
CA MET A 129 -3.22 -12.83 1.23
C MET A 129 -2.20 -13.58 0.38
N GLN A 130 -2.65 -14.58 -0.37
CA GLN A 130 -1.86 -15.29 -1.38
C GLN A 130 -2.58 -15.27 -2.73
N TYR A 131 -1.82 -15.16 -3.82
CA TYR A 131 -2.33 -15.16 -5.19
C TYR A 131 -1.40 -15.97 -6.12
N GLY A 132 -1.92 -16.32 -7.31
CA GLY A 132 -1.15 -17.00 -8.34
C GLY A 132 -1.03 -18.52 -8.13
N SER A 133 0.13 -19.08 -8.45
CA SER A 133 0.44 -20.52 -8.41
C SER A 133 0.62 -21.03 -6.98
N LEU A 134 -0.49 -21.31 -6.30
CA LEU A 134 -0.49 -21.78 -4.91
C LEU A 134 0.14 -23.17 -4.72
N ASP A 135 0.35 -23.95 -5.78
CA ASP A 135 1.12 -25.20 -5.73
C ASP A 135 2.59 -24.99 -5.33
N LEU A 136 3.11 -23.76 -5.49
CA LEU A 136 4.46 -23.40 -5.03
C LEU A 136 4.58 -23.35 -3.51
N ASN A 137 3.47 -23.33 -2.76
CA ASN A 137 3.46 -23.31 -1.29
C ASN A 137 4.26 -24.45 -0.64
N ASP A 138 4.35 -25.60 -1.31
CA ASP A 138 5.08 -26.77 -0.83
C ASP A 138 6.60 -26.64 -1.01
N GLN A 139 7.06 -25.64 -1.76
CA GLN A 139 8.49 -25.41 -1.98
C GLN A 139 9.16 -24.76 -0.78
N HIS A 140 10.39 -25.18 -0.51
CA HIS A 140 11.21 -24.63 0.57
C HIS A 140 11.73 -23.22 0.25
N LEU A 141 11.76 -22.36 1.26
CA LEU A 141 12.25 -20.98 1.18
C LEU A 141 13.69 -20.90 0.64
N PHE A 142 14.52 -21.90 0.96
CA PHE A 142 15.90 -22.00 0.49
C PHE A 142 16.06 -21.84 -1.03
N LEU A 143 15.07 -22.26 -1.83
CA LEU A 143 15.11 -22.13 -3.29
C LEU A 143 15.08 -20.67 -3.77
N TYR A 144 14.58 -19.76 -2.95
CA TYR A 144 14.33 -18.36 -3.30
C TYR A 144 15.30 -17.40 -2.61
N ILE A 145 15.56 -17.62 -1.32
CA ILE A 145 16.34 -16.70 -0.48
C ILE A 145 17.58 -17.34 0.15
N GLY A 146 17.91 -18.59 -0.20
CA GLY A 146 19.04 -19.32 0.38
C GLY A 146 18.80 -19.70 1.84
N SER A 147 19.85 -20.06 2.57
CA SER A 147 19.77 -20.36 4.02
C SER A 147 21.10 -19.99 4.66
N ASN A 148 21.03 -19.41 5.86
CA ASN A 148 22.21 -19.07 6.65
C ASN A 148 22.77 -20.34 7.32
N PRO A 149 24.04 -20.73 7.07
CA PRO A 149 24.65 -21.91 7.72
C PRO A 149 24.67 -21.85 9.26
N ALA A 150 24.61 -20.65 9.85
CA ALA A 150 24.50 -20.50 11.31
C ALA A 150 23.20 -21.10 11.88
N ASN A 151 22.17 -21.24 11.04
CA ASN A 151 20.83 -21.70 11.39
C ASN A 151 20.61 -23.18 11.05
N ASP A 152 21.65 -23.95 10.65
CA ASP A 152 21.46 -25.34 10.20
C ASP A 152 20.76 -26.22 11.26
N ASN A 153 20.94 -25.91 12.54
CA ASN A 153 20.32 -26.61 13.67
C ASN A 153 18.97 -26.02 14.14
N THR A 154 18.52 -24.89 13.61
CA THR A 154 17.25 -24.23 13.99
C THR A 154 16.14 -24.63 13.02
N THR A 155 15.76 -25.91 13.06
CA THR A 155 14.65 -26.42 12.24
C THR A 155 13.36 -25.69 12.58
N PHE A 156 12.54 -25.40 11.56
CA PHE A 156 11.23 -24.81 11.77
C PHE A 156 10.37 -25.68 12.72
N VAL A 157 9.75 -25.04 13.71
CA VAL A 157 8.77 -25.65 14.61
C VAL A 157 7.56 -24.74 14.64
N GLU A 158 6.38 -25.28 14.37
CA GLU A 158 5.13 -24.52 14.19
C GLU A 158 4.72 -23.69 15.43
N ASP A 159 5.22 -24.07 16.61
CA ASP A 159 4.97 -23.40 17.90
C ASP A 159 5.99 -22.29 18.23
N ASN A 160 7.01 -22.06 17.40
CA ASN A 160 7.93 -20.94 17.54
C ASN A 160 7.24 -19.64 17.09
N SER A 161 6.39 -19.09 17.95
CA SER A 161 5.77 -17.79 17.70
C SER A 161 6.81 -16.68 17.77
N LEU A 162 6.94 -15.91 16.68
CA LEU A 162 7.66 -14.64 16.74
C LEU A 162 6.99 -13.68 17.74
N PRO A 163 7.75 -12.76 18.35
CA PRO A 163 7.20 -11.79 19.30
C PRO A 163 6.04 -10.98 18.69
N SER A 164 4.94 -10.90 19.44
CA SER A 164 3.79 -10.06 19.09
C SER A 164 4.12 -8.58 19.31
N PHE A 165 3.56 -7.73 18.46
CA PHE A 165 3.55 -6.29 18.67
C PHE A 165 2.34 -5.88 19.51
N SER A 166 2.53 -4.85 20.31
CA SER A 166 1.44 -4.26 21.11
C SER A 166 0.68 -3.18 20.36
N ARG A 167 1.32 -2.56 19.35
CA ARG A 167 0.80 -1.49 18.48
C ARG A 167 1.54 -1.49 17.15
N ALA A 168 0.89 -0.90 16.15
CA ALA A 168 1.43 -0.58 14.84
C ALA A 168 0.76 0.70 14.32
N VAL A 169 1.43 1.44 13.45
CA VAL A 169 0.95 2.68 12.85
C VAL A 169 0.38 2.40 11.45
N ASN A 170 -0.81 2.93 11.16
CA ASN A 170 -1.34 2.86 9.79
C ASN A 170 -0.37 3.54 8.82
N GLN A 171 0.00 2.88 7.71
CA GLN A 171 0.98 3.44 6.76
C GLN A 171 0.66 4.84 6.27
N ARG A 172 -0.63 5.15 6.08
CA ARG A 172 -1.04 6.50 5.65
C ARG A 172 -0.76 7.55 6.71
N ASP A 173 -0.65 7.17 7.97
CA ASP A 173 -0.41 8.08 9.09
C ASP A 173 1.06 8.11 9.54
N ALA A 174 1.90 7.19 9.07
CA ALA A 174 3.33 7.15 9.42
C ALA A 174 4.06 8.47 9.11
N ASP A 175 3.76 9.10 7.97
CA ASP A 175 4.27 10.44 7.65
C ASP A 175 3.87 11.49 8.70
N LEU A 176 2.59 11.47 9.14
CA LEU A 176 2.11 12.41 10.15
C LEU A 176 2.79 12.17 11.49
N VAL A 177 3.06 10.91 11.86
CA VAL A 177 3.86 10.58 13.05
C VAL A 177 5.24 11.22 12.96
N TYR A 178 5.92 11.11 11.81
CA TYR A 178 7.22 11.77 11.59
C TYR A 178 7.14 13.30 11.74
N PHE A 179 6.24 13.97 11.03
CA PHE A 179 6.13 15.42 11.09
C PHE A 179 5.73 15.92 12.48
N TRP A 180 4.84 15.18 13.16
CA TRP A 180 4.43 15.49 14.52
C TRP A 180 5.58 15.34 15.52
N ARG A 181 6.34 14.23 15.46
CA ARG A 181 7.50 13.99 16.33
C ARG A 181 8.59 15.05 16.13
N LYS A 182 8.90 15.35 14.88
CA LYS A 182 9.85 16.41 14.50
C LYS A 182 9.43 17.76 15.06
N TYR A 183 8.15 18.12 14.95
CA TYR A 183 7.63 19.36 15.55
C TYR A 183 7.72 19.35 17.09
N GLN A 184 7.33 18.26 17.74
CA GLN A 184 7.29 18.16 19.19
C GLN A 184 8.66 18.24 19.86
N LYS A 185 9.70 17.64 19.26
CA LYS A 185 11.05 17.60 19.84
C LYS A 185 11.77 18.94 19.82
N LEU A 186 11.35 19.87 18.96
CA LEU A 186 12.02 21.17 18.80
C LEU A 186 11.60 22.17 19.89
N ALA A 187 12.52 23.06 20.26
CA ALA A 187 12.29 24.09 21.28
C ALA A 187 11.28 25.14 20.80
N GLU A 188 10.40 25.62 21.70
CA GLU A 188 9.28 26.51 21.37
C GLU A 188 9.67 27.79 20.61
N SER A 189 10.84 28.36 20.93
CA SER A 189 11.33 29.60 20.33
C SER A 189 12.17 29.41 19.05
N SER A 190 12.36 28.17 18.59
CA SER A 190 13.28 27.87 17.48
C SER A 190 12.62 28.12 16.11
N THR A 191 13.40 28.63 15.16
CA THR A 191 12.94 28.81 13.77
C THR A 191 12.59 27.48 13.12
N GLU A 192 13.32 26.42 13.46
CA GLU A 192 13.10 25.06 12.98
C GLU A 192 11.74 24.52 13.43
N LYS A 193 11.26 24.87 14.63
CA LYS A 193 9.93 24.45 15.09
C LYS A 193 8.83 25.08 14.25
N ASN A 194 9.00 26.34 13.87
CA ASN A 194 8.06 27.02 12.96
C ASN A 194 8.07 26.37 11.57
N ASP A 195 9.24 26.00 11.05
CA ASP A 195 9.35 25.29 9.78
C ASP A 195 8.73 23.89 9.82
N ALA A 196 8.96 23.13 10.91
CA ALA A 196 8.32 21.83 11.12
C ALA A 196 6.80 21.95 11.23
N ARG A 197 6.30 22.96 11.94
CA ARG A 197 4.87 23.27 12.01
C ARG A 197 4.29 23.59 10.63
N LYS A 198 5.00 24.37 9.82
CA LYS A 198 4.59 24.69 8.46
C LYS A 198 4.49 23.42 7.60
N GLN A 199 5.50 22.56 7.63
CA GLN A 199 5.49 21.28 6.88
C GLN A 199 4.31 20.39 7.29
N LEU A 200 4.02 20.27 8.60
CA LEU A 200 2.88 19.51 9.10
C LEU A 200 1.55 20.08 8.58
N LEU A 201 1.37 21.41 8.65
CA LEU A 201 0.15 22.07 8.17
C LEU A 201 -0.02 21.95 6.65
N GLU A 202 1.07 22.04 5.88
CA GLU A 202 1.05 21.84 4.42
C GLU A 202 0.63 20.41 4.05
N MET A 203 1.15 19.40 4.77
CA MET A 203 0.74 18.01 4.58
C MET A 203 -0.74 17.82 4.92
N MET A 204 -1.20 18.28 6.09
CA MET A 204 -2.61 18.16 6.49
C MET A 204 -3.54 18.91 5.53
N GLY A 205 -3.12 20.10 5.07
CA GLY A 205 -3.85 20.89 4.07
C GLY A 205 -3.98 20.16 2.73
N HIS A 206 -2.91 19.52 2.26
CA HIS A 206 -2.95 18.70 1.06
C HIS A 206 -3.90 17.50 1.21
N ARG A 207 -3.84 16.76 2.33
CA ARG A 207 -4.73 15.61 2.59
C ARG A 207 -6.20 16.03 2.56
N SER A 208 -6.53 17.09 3.29
CA SER A 208 -7.87 17.66 3.34
C SER A 208 -8.35 18.12 1.97
N HIS A 209 -7.49 18.80 1.20
CA HIS A 209 -7.82 19.21 -0.17
C HIS A 209 -8.18 18.02 -1.06
N ILE A 210 -7.36 16.97 -1.07
CA ILE A 210 -7.62 15.78 -1.90
C ILE A 210 -8.90 15.07 -1.48
N ASP A 211 -9.08 14.80 -0.18
CA ASP A 211 -10.28 14.12 0.32
C ASP A 211 -11.56 14.90 -0.03
N ASN A 212 -11.59 16.22 0.23
CA ASN A 212 -12.75 17.06 -0.07
C ASN A 212 -13.01 17.18 -1.57
N SER A 213 -11.95 17.24 -2.39
CA SER A 213 -12.09 17.37 -3.85
C SER A 213 -12.69 16.10 -4.46
N VAL A 214 -12.21 14.92 -4.07
CA VAL A 214 -12.74 13.64 -4.57
C VAL A 214 -14.19 13.45 -4.13
N GLU A 215 -14.52 13.76 -2.88
CA GLU A 215 -15.91 13.70 -2.38
C GLU A 215 -16.83 14.65 -3.15
N LEU A 216 -16.42 15.90 -3.34
CA LEU A 216 -17.22 16.88 -4.08
C LEU A 216 -17.42 16.46 -5.55
N ILE A 217 -16.38 15.95 -6.22
CA ILE A 217 -16.50 15.44 -7.58
C ILE A 217 -17.50 14.27 -7.66
N GLY A 218 -17.45 13.33 -6.71
CA GLY A 218 -18.44 12.26 -6.62
C GLY A 218 -19.87 12.78 -6.49
N ASN A 219 -20.07 13.79 -5.62
CA ASN A 219 -21.37 14.44 -5.44
C ASN A 219 -21.84 15.18 -6.70
N LEU A 220 -20.93 15.80 -7.44
CA LEU A 220 -21.26 16.49 -8.70
C LEU A 220 -21.58 15.51 -9.84
N LEU A 221 -20.95 14.34 -9.87
CA LEU A 221 -21.18 13.31 -10.88
C LEU A 221 -22.46 12.50 -10.65
N PHE A 222 -22.71 12.11 -9.40
CA PHE A 222 -23.76 11.14 -9.06
C PHE A 222 -24.82 11.69 -8.10
N GLY A 223 -24.71 12.94 -7.67
CA GLY A 223 -25.56 13.54 -6.65
C GLY A 223 -25.08 13.26 -5.22
N PHE A 224 -25.54 14.08 -4.27
CA PHE A 224 -25.10 14.03 -2.86
C PHE A 224 -25.54 12.77 -2.10
N ALA A 225 -26.57 12.07 -2.58
CA ALA A 225 -27.02 10.81 -1.97
C ALA A 225 -26.18 9.62 -2.45
N ASP A 226 -26.02 9.48 -3.77
CA ASP A 226 -25.41 8.29 -4.37
C ASP A 226 -23.89 8.42 -4.53
N GLY A 227 -23.35 9.64 -4.64
CA GLY A 227 -21.92 9.91 -4.82
C GLY A 227 -21.04 9.18 -3.80
N PRO A 228 -21.24 9.36 -2.48
CA PRO A 228 -20.43 8.68 -1.47
C PRO A 228 -20.53 7.15 -1.53
N MET A 229 -21.71 6.61 -1.92
CA MET A 229 -21.93 5.17 -2.05
C MET A 229 -21.18 4.62 -3.26
N VAL A 230 -21.28 5.27 -4.43
CA VAL A 230 -20.59 4.87 -5.66
C VAL A 230 -19.07 4.91 -5.45
N LEU A 231 -18.52 6.01 -4.93
CA LEU A 231 -17.07 6.16 -4.76
C LEU A 231 -16.47 5.11 -3.83
N LYS A 232 -17.19 4.72 -2.77
CA LYS A 232 -16.71 3.77 -1.75
C LYS A 232 -17.07 2.32 -2.04
N THR A 233 -17.79 2.04 -3.12
CA THR A 233 -18.21 0.67 -3.48
C THR A 233 -16.99 -0.23 -3.62
N VAL A 234 -17.06 -1.40 -2.99
CA VAL A 234 -16.06 -2.45 -3.07
C VAL A 234 -16.62 -3.57 -3.94
N ARG A 235 -15.81 -4.03 -4.89
CA ARG A 235 -16.16 -5.20 -5.72
C ARG A 235 -16.04 -6.49 -4.92
N PRO A 236 -16.79 -7.55 -5.29
CA PRO A 236 -16.60 -8.87 -4.72
C PRO A 236 -15.14 -9.34 -4.79
N ALA A 237 -14.70 -10.07 -3.77
CA ALA A 237 -13.37 -10.68 -3.75
C ALA A 237 -13.12 -11.55 -4.98
N GLY A 238 -11.91 -11.47 -5.54
CA GLY A 238 -11.53 -12.10 -6.80
C GLY A 238 -11.79 -11.27 -8.06
N GLU A 239 -12.53 -10.16 -8.00
CA GLU A 239 -12.71 -9.25 -9.14
C GLU A 239 -11.61 -8.17 -9.19
N PRO A 240 -11.19 -7.74 -10.39
CA PRO A 240 -10.22 -6.66 -10.53
C PRO A 240 -10.84 -5.31 -10.12
N LEU A 241 -10.01 -4.39 -9.61
CA LEU A 241 -10.43 -3.06 -9.16
C LEU A 241 -11.17 -2.25 -10.24
N ALA A 242 -10.67 -2.30 -11.49
CA ALA A 242 -11.22 -1.60 -12.63
C ALA A 242 -11.36 -2.56 -13.83
N ASP A 243 -12.43 -2.36 -14.62
CA ASP A 243 -12.58 -3.06 -15.90
C ASP A 243 -11.71 -2.43 -17.00
N ASP A 244 -11.63 -1.09 -17.00
CA ASP A 244 -10.82 -0.32 -17.94
C ASP A 244 -9.72 0.45 -17.20
N TRP A 245 -8.51 -0.12 -17.21
CA TRP A 245 -7.33 0.47 -16.60
C TRP A 245 -6.82 1.70 -17.35
N SER A 246 -7.11 1.83 -18.64
CA SER A 246 -6.81 3.05 -19.42
C SER A 246 -7.74 4.19 -18.98
N CYS A 247 -9.01 3.89 -18.71
CA CYS A 247 -9.92 4.85 -18.09
C CYS A 247 -9.39 5.27 -16.72
N LEU A 248 -8.99 4.33 -15.85
CA LEU A 248 -8.48 4.66 -14.52
C LEU A 248 -7.30 5.64 -14.58
N LYS A 249 -6.28 5.33 -15.39
CA LYS A 249 -5.10 6.19 -15.59
C LYS A 249 -5.50 7.57 -16.16
N SER A 250 -6.48 7.61 -17.06
CA SER A 250 -6.99 8.86 -17.63
C SER A 250 -7.81 9.68 -16.64
N MET A 251 -8.58 9.05 -15.75
CA MET A 251 -9.31 9.73 -14.67
C MET A 251 -8.36 10.39 -13.68
N VAL A 252 -7.28 9.68 -13.31
CA VAL A 252 -6.24 10.24 -12.44
C VAL A 252 -5.60 11.47 -13.08
N ARG A 253 -5.17 11.39 -14.35
CA ARG A 253 -4.61 12.55 -15.08
C ARG A 253 -5.61 13.69 -15.19
N ALA A 254 -6.88 13.40 -15.48
CA ALA A 254 -7.93 14.39 -15.56
C ALA A 254 -8.13 15.13 -14.23
N PHE A 255 -8.19 14.39 -13.12
CA PHE A 255 -8.24 14.96 -11.77
C PHE A 255 -7.01 15.83 -11.49
N GLU A 256 -5.79 15.29 -11.65
CA GLU A 256 -4.56 15.99 -11.31
C GLU A 256 -4.32 17.25 -12.16
N SER A 257 -4.86 17.28 -13.38
CA SER A 257 -4.80 18.47 -14.25
C SER A 257 -5.55 19.68 -13.70
N GLN A 258 -6.57 19.47 -12.84
CA GLN A 258 -7.41 20.53 -12.27
C GLN A 258 -7.18 20.70 -10.76
N CYS A 259 -6.93 19.61 -10.05
CA CYS A 259 -6.87 19.58 -8.59
C CYS A 259 -5.45 19.48 -8.03
N GLY A 260 -4.44 19.29 -8.87
CA GLY A 260 -3.05 19.08 -8.46
C GLY A 260 -2.71 17.61 -8.19
N SER A 261 -1.44 17.34 -7.91
CA SER A 261 -0.90 15.99 -7.67
C SER A 261 -1.65 15.26 -6.56
N LEU A 262 -1.84 13.95 -6.68
CA LEU A 262 -2.33 13.08 -5.62
C LEU A 262 -1.30 12.84 -4.52
N ALA A 263 0.00 13.03 -4.81
CA ALA A 263 1.11 12.53 -4.01
C ALA A 263 0.93 11.05 -3.63
N GLN A 264 1.60 10.55 -2.60
CA GLN A 264 1.41 9.17 -2.14
C GLN A 264 0.09 9.00 -1.38
N TYR A 265 -0.30 10.01 -0.58
CA TYR A 265 -1.54 9.96 0.21
C TYR A 265 -2.79 9.79 -0.65
N GLY A 266 -2.91 10.56 -1.73
CA GLY A 266 -4.10 10.58 -2.59
C GLY A 266 -4.34 9.27 -3.34
N MET A 267 -3.36 8.38 -3.41
CA MET A 267 -3.52 7.04 -4.00
C MET A 267 -4.59 6.20 -3.31
N LYS A 268 -4.97 6.53 -2.06
CA LYS A 268 -6.15 5.94 -1.38
C LYS A 268 -7.45 6.10 -2.16
N HIS A 269 -7.54 7.10 -3.05
CA HIS A 269 -8.72 7.39 -3.86
C HIS A 269 -8.75 6.64 -5.19
N MET A 270 -7.80 5.72 -5.43
CA MET A 270 -7.78 4.96 -6.68
C MET A 270 -9.04 4.12 -6.89
N ARG A 271 -9.63 3.59 -5.81
CA ARG A 271 -10.95 2.94 -5.84
C ARG A 271 -12.05 3.90 -6.28
N SER A 272 -12.06 5.12 -5.77
CA SER A 272 -13.02 6.16 -6.17
C SER A 272 -12.95 6.42 -7.68
N PHE A 273 -11.73 6.57 -8.23
CA PHE A 273 -11.53 6.76 -9.67
C PHE A 273 -11.91 5.52 -10.50
N ALA A 274 -11.60 4.33 -10.00
CA ALA A 274 -12.00 3.08 -10.64
C ALA A 274 -13.52 2.94 -10.68
N ASN A 275 -14.22 3.25 -9.59
CA ASN A 275 -15.67 3.22 -9.53
C ASN A 275 -16.34 4.21 -10.48
N ILE A 276 -15.74 5.39 -10.67
CA ILE A 276 -16.18 6.36 -11.70
C ILE A 276 -16.08 5.75 -13.10
N CYS A 277 -14.96 5.08 -13.41
CA CYS A 277 -14.80 4.36 -14.68
C CYS A 277 -15.79 3.21 -14.84
N ASN A 278 -15.96 2.39 -13.80
CA ASN A 278 -16.86 1.25 -13.80
C ASN A 278 -18.33 1.68 -13.95
N ALA A 279 -18.68 2.92 -13.56
CA ALA A 279 -19.98 3.54 -13.80
C ALA A 279 -20.15 4.12 -15.22
N GLY A 280 -19.16 3.95 -16.10
CA GLY A 280 -19.21 4.40 -17.50
C GLY A 280 -18.99 5.91 -17.70
N ILE A 281 -18.45 6.61 -16.69
CA ILE A 281 -18.12 8.03 -16.82
C ILE A 281 -16.82 8.17 -17.63
N LEU A 282 -16.79 9.15 -18.53
CA LEU A 282 -15.63 9.44 -19.37
C LEU A 282 -14.72 10.52 -18.76
N PRO A 283 -13.40 10.52 -19.04
CA PRO A 283 -12.46 11.48 -18.46
C PRO A 283 -12.80 12.95 -18.71
N GLU A 284 -13.52 13.27 -19.79
CA GLU A 284 -13.96 14.64 -20.09
C GLU A 284 -14.96 15.16 -19.06
N ALA A 285 -15.80 14.28 -18.49
CA ALA A 285 -16.69 14.64 -17.39
C ALA A 285 -15.90 14.90 -16.11
N MET A 286 -14.87 14.09 -15.84
CA MET A 286 -13.95 14.30 -14.72
C MET A 286 -13.28 15.67 -14.80
N VAL A 287 -12.73 16.07 -15.96
CA VAL A 287 -12.13 17.41 -16.13
C VAL A 287 -13.13 18.52 -15.78
N LYS A 288 -14.37 18.43 -16.28
CA LYS A 288 -15.40 19.44 -16.01
C LYS A 288 -15.76 19.53 -14.53
N MET A 289 -15.95 18.39 -13.86
CA MET A 289 -16.33 18.37 -12.44
C MET A 289 -15.15 18.76 -11.55
N ALA A 290 -13.94 18.33 -11.88
CA ALA A 290 -12.73 18.71 -11.17
C ALA A 290 -12.45 20.21 -11.28
N ALA A 291 -12.70 20.85 -12.45
CA ALA A 291 -12.61 22.30 -12.60
C ALA A 291 -13.64 23.08 -11.73
N GLN A 292 -14.78 22.47 -11.42
CA GLN A 292 -15.77 23.06 -10.50
C GLN A 292 -15.39 22.83 -9.03
N ALA A 293 -14.87 21.64 -8.70
CA ALA A 293 -14.46 21.30 -7.35
C ALA A 293 -13.17 22.01 -6.92
N CYS A 294 -12.25 22.25 -7.86
CA CYS A 294 -10.93 22.79 -7.63
C CYS A 294 -10.78 24.11 -8.40
N THR A 295 -11.14 25.24 -7.77
CA THR A 295 -11.06 26.57 -8.40
C THR A 295 -9.63 26.99 -8.74
N SER A 296 -8.65 26.43 -8.04
CA SER A 296 -7.21 26.62 -8.28
C SER A 296 -6.44 25.44 -7.70
N ILE A 297 -5.34 25.06 -8.35
CA ILE A 297 -4.41 24.07 -7.80
C ILE A 297 -3.74 24.67 -6.55
N PRO A 298 -3.76 23.97 -5.39
CA PRO A 298 -3.08 24.44 -4.20
C PRO A 298 -1.58 24.66 -4.43
N THR A 299 -1.02 25.74 -3.89
CA THR A 299 0.41 26.09 -4.03
C THR A 299 1.33 25.29 -3.11
N ASN A 300 0.81 24.30 -2.38
CA ASN A 300 1.64 23.51 -1.46
C ASN A 300 2.54 22.54 -2.26
N PRO A 301 3.70 22.13 -1.71
CA PRO A 301 4.65 21.26 -2.42
C PRO A 301 4.07 19.91 -2.85
N TRP A 302 3.12 19.36 -2.07
CA TRP A 302 2.53 18.04 -2.29
C TRP A 302 1.54 18.00 -3.46
N SER A 303 0.87 19.13 -3.74
CA SER A 303 -0.06 19.30 -4.86
C SER A 303 0.64 19.67 -6.17
N ALA A 304 1.96 19.86 -6.15
CA ALA A 304 2.70 20.34 -7.32
C ALA A 304 2.79 19.27 -8.43
N THR A 305 2.51 19.69 -9.67
CA THR A 305 2.44 18.80 -10.85
C THR A 305 3.67 18.84 -11.75
N HIS A 306 4.68 19.65 -11.40
CA HIS A 306 5.92 19.78 -12.20
C HIS A 306 6.74 18.49 -12.27
N ASN A 307 6.52 17.56 -11.35
CA ASN A 307 7.17 16.24 -11.31
C ASN A 307 6.45 15.18 -12.15
N GLY A 308 5.47 15.57 -12.97
CA GLY A 308 4.65 14.67 -13.78
C GLY A 308 3.39 14.20 -13.05
N PHE A 309 2.56 13.42 -13.74
CA PHE A 309 1.31 12.87 -13.24
C PHE A 309 1.52 11.48 -12.61
N SER A 310 0.68 11.13 -11.65
CA SER A 310 0.70 9.83 -10.96
C SER A 310 0.40 8.65 -11.90
N ALA A 311 -0.26 8.91 -13.03
CA ALA A 311 -0.55 7.93 -14.10
C ALA A 311 0.12 8.29 -15.42
#